data_AF-A0A260ZZC2-F1
#
_entry.id   AF-A0A260ZZC2-F1
#
_cell.length_a   1.000
_cell.length_b   1.000
_cell.length_c   1.000
_cell.angle_alpha   90.00
_cell.angle_beta   90.00
_cell.angle_gamma   90.00
#
_symmetry.space_group_name_H-M   'P 1'
#
loop_
_entity.id
_entity.type
_entity.pdbx_description
1 polymer ?
#
loop_
_entity_poly.entity_id
_entity_poly.type
_entity_poly.pdbx_seq_one_letter_code
_entity_poly.pdbx_strand_id
1 'polypeptide(L)'
;KTIWKRNIPQNLENQTVENKINQYYIGGRTSVYVKRLDVFGPHADLALPVDSKFKLPIIDPISFPLKYLRCKLAGLHTYNHPVFRSAESLSFNIFEEQSEAEMICLHKLPCKTISFEHYSLDMIDMVSMIRYWMKHPKEIGTKYTFVEFDSKLVYSELIHLKREFEEIRHDLEGTTVKGDNYPRFLIPLTPTSTLHVYAIDNNEPHLSNFIIKVIPESGAELPGTYGRSIVI
;
A
#
# COMPACT_ATOMS: atom_id res chain seq x y z
N LYS A 1 20.86 -0.31 26.96
CA LYS A 1 19.56 -0.82 26.48
C LYS A 1 19.37 -2.24 27.02
N THR A 2 18.52 -2.42 28.02
CA THR A 2 18.27 -3.74 28.62
C THR A 2 17.09 -4.39 27.91
N ILE A 3 17.33 -5.51 27.21
CA ILE A 3 16.27 -6.26 26.55
C ILE A 3 15.72 -7.28 27.55
N TRP A 4 14.46 -7.11 27.95
CA TRP A 4 13.74 -8.10 28.74
C TRP A 4 13.12 -9.15 27.81
N LYS A 5 13.62 -10.39 27.87
CA LYS A 5 12.95 -11.57 27.33
C LYS A 5 12.46 -12.43 28.48
N ARG A 6 11.15 -12.72 28.52
CA ARG A 6 10.55 -13.69 29.44
C ARG A 6 9.76 -14.70 28.63
N ASN A 7 10.06 -15.98 28.82
CA ASN A 7 9.36 -17.06 28.16
C ASN A 7 7.93 -17.15 28.68
N ILE A 8 6.94 -17.21 27.78
CA ILE A 8 5.56 -17.50 28.14
C ILE A 8 5.50 -18.99 28.54
N PRO A 9 4.96 -19.35 29.71
CA PRO A 9 4.83 -20.74 30.13
C PRO A 9 4.00 -21.54 29.12
N GLN A 10 4.47 -22.72 28.72
CA GLN A 10 3.89 -23.51 27.64
C GLN A 10 2.52 -24.16 27.98
N ASN A 11 2.03 -24.01 29.22
CA ASN A 11 0.82 -24.69 29.73
C ASN A 11 -0.24 -23.73 30.29
N LEU A 12 -0.43 -22.55 29.70
CA LEU A 12 -1.50 -21.64 30.08
C LEU A 12 -2.73 -21.86 29.20
N GLU A 13 -3.92 -21.92 29.79
CA GLU A 13 -5.18 -21.88 29.04
C GLU A 13 -5.20 -20.65 28.11
N ASN A 14 -5.65 -20.81 26.87
CA ASN A 14 -5.64 -19.77 25.84
C ASN A 14 -6.22 -18.44 26.33
N GLN A 15 -7.30 -18.49 27.11
CA GLN A 15 -7.96 -17.30 27.65
C GLN A 15 -7.09 -16.55 28.69
N THR A 16 -6.26 -17.27 29.45
CA THR A 16 -5.29 -16.68 30.38
C THR A 16 -4.12 -16.05 29.63
N VAL A 17 -3.71 -16.63 28.49
CA VAL A 17 -2.68 -16.06 27.61
C VAL A 17 -3.20 -14.78 26.96
N GLU A 18 -4.40 -14.79 26.38
CA GLU A 18 -5.04 -13.61 25.79
C GLU A 18 -5.20 -12.48 26.81
N ASN A 19 -5.67 -12.78 28.03
CA ASN A 19 -5.81 -11.78 29.08
C ASN A 19 -4.46 -11.20 29.54
N LYS A 20 -3.41 -12.02 29.64
CA LYS A 20 -2.07 -11.52 29.98
C LYS A 20 -1.45 -10.69 28.87
N ILE A 21 -1.65 -11.07 27.61
CA ILE A 21 -1.25 -10.29 26.44
C ILE A 21 -2.00 -8.94 26.44
N ASN A 22 -3.31 -8.94 26.66
CA ASN A 22 -4.09 -7.70 26.76
C ASN A 22 -3.63 -6.81 27.93
N GLN A 23 -3.40 -7.37 29.10
CA GLN A 23 -2.85 -6.60 30.22
C GLN A 23 -1.46 -6.03 29.90
N TYR A 24 -0.60 -6.82 29.25
CA TYR A 24 0.78 -6.44 28.96
C TYR A 24 0.92 -5.40 27.84
N TYR A 25 0.18 -5.55 26.73
CA TYR A 25 0.33 -4.71 25.54
C TYR A 25 -0.61 -3.50 25.50
N ILE A 26 -1.79 -3.59 26.11
CA ILE A 26 -2.79 -2.50 26.06
C ILE A 26 -3.19 -1.98 27.44
N GLY A 27 -2.55 -2.46 28.52
CA GLY A 27 -2.74 -1.97 29.88
C GLY A 27 -4.12 -2.30 30.46
N GLY A 28 -4.71 -3.42 30.02
CA GLY A 28 -6.03 -3.87 30.50
C GLY A 28 -7.22 -3.10 29.91
N ARG A 29 -7.00 -2.22 28.92
CA ARG A 29 -8.07 -1.52 28.21
C ARG A 29 -8.91 -2.51 27.40
N THR A 30 -10.23 -2.31 27.42
CA THR A 30 -11.18 -3.08 26.61
C THR A 30 -11.42 -2.45 25.24
N SER A 31 -11.13 -1.15 25.07
CA SER A 31 -11.10 -0.48 23.78
C SER A 31 -9.93 0.51 23.65
N VAL A 32 -9.50 0.73 22.41
CA VAL A 32 -8.40 1.61 22.01
C VAL A 32 -8.83 2.38 20.77
N TYR A 33 -8.62 3.69 20.81
CA TYR A 33 -8.92 4.61 19.71
C TYR A 33 -7.65 4.85 18.90
N VAL A 34 -7.67 4.55 17.60
CA VAL A 34 -6.50 4.75 16.74
C VAL A 34 -6.90 5.29 15.38
N LYS A 35 -6.07 6.20 14.83
CA LYS A 35 -6.17 6.60 13.41
C LYS A 35 -5.19 5.83 12.53
N ARG A 36 -4.14 5.30 13.13
CA ARG A 36 -3.05 4.55 12.50
C ARG A 36 -2.85 3.24 13.23
N LEU A 37 -2.84 2.13 12.50
CA LEU A 37 -2.59 0.80 13.04
C LEU A 37 -1.47 0.12 12.23
N ASP A 38 -0.43 -0.31 12.92
CA ASP A 38 0.66 -1.10 12.33
C ASP A 38 0.66 -2.49 13.01
N VAL A 39 0.53 -3.56 12.23
CA VAL A 39 0.43 -4.95 12.72
C VAL A 39 1.67 -5.76 12.32
N PHE A 40 2.52 -6.14 13.29
CA PHE A 40 3.79 -6.85 13.08
C PHE A 40 3.95 -8.12 13.95
N GLY A 41 4.54 -9.20 13.41
CA GLY A 41 4.93 -10.41 14.16
C GLY A 41 5.62 -11.51 13.32
N PRO A 42 6.38 -12.45 13.93
CA PRO A 42 6.96 -13.61 13.25
C PRO A 42 5.90 -14.64 12.82
N HIS A 43 4.72 -14.60 13.44
CA HIS A 43 3.47 -15.22 12.99
C HIS A 43 2.56 -14.15 12.37
N ALA A 44 3.07 -13.39 11.40
CA ALA A 44 2.17 -12.62 10.54
C ALA A 44 1.35 -13.53 9.61
N ASP A 45 1.69 -14.83 9.58
CA ASP A 45 0.71 -15.90 9.56
C ASP A 45 -0.06 -15.86 10.88
N LEU A 46 -1.14 -15.08 10.90
CA LEU A 46 -2.24 -15.41 11.79
C LEU A 46 -2.77 -16.78 11.32
N ALA A 47 -2.06 -17.87 11.69
CA ALA A 47 -2.59 -19.23 11.72
C ALA A 47 -3.65 -19.24 12.81
N LEU A 48 -4.74 -18.62 12.43
CA LEU A 48 -5.96 -18.46 13.15
C LEU A 48 -6.96 -19.24 12.31
N PRO A 49 -7.73 -20.18 12.89
CA PRO A 49 -8.67 -20.98 12.14
C PRO A 49 -9.57 -20.06 11.32
N VAL A 50 -9.96 -20.54 10.14
CA VAL A 50 -10.61 -19.88 8.99
C VAL A 50 -11.84 -18.97 9.31
N ASP A 51 -12.22 -18.84 10.58
CA ASP A 51 -13.23 -17.92 11.10
C ASP A 51 -12.69 -16.68 11.85
N SER A 52 -11.37 -16.58 12.06
CA SER A 52 -10.75 -15.44 12.78
C SER A 52 -10.33 -14.32 11.84
N LYS A 53 -11.34 -13.73 11.21
CA LYS A 53 -11.32 -12.38 10.64
C LYS A 53 -10.64 -11.44 11.64
N PHE A 54 -9.67 -10.64 11.18
CA PHE A 54 -9.01 -9.54 11.90
C PHE A 54 -9.60 -9.33 13.29
N LYS A 55 -9.06 -10.02 14.30
CA LYS A 55 -9.38 -9.67 15.68
C LYS A 55 -8.70 -8.32 15.92
N LEU A 56 -9.44 -7.26 15.59
CA LEU A 56 -9.28 -5.91 16.11
C LEU A 56 -10.28 -5.68 17.25
N PRO A 57 -10.68 -6.64 18.10
CA PRO A 57 -11.84 -6.43 18.98
C PRO A 57 -11.53 -5.39 20.07
N ILE A 58 -10.27 -4.94 20.12
CA ILE A 58 -9.76 -3.89 20.97
C ILE A 58 -9.88 -2.52 20.28
N ILE A 59 -9.94 -2.42 18.95
CA ILE A 59 -10.08 -1.13 18.30
C ILE A 59 -11.55 -0.71 18.34
N ASP A 60 -11.80 0.43 18.96
CA ASP A 60 -13.14 0.98 19.06
C ASP A 60 -13.71 1.24 17.65
N PRO A 61 -14.95 0.84 17.33
CA PRO A 61 -15.57 1.07 16.03
C PRO A 61 -15.51 2.51 15.52
N ILE A 62 -15.48 3.51 16.41
CA ILE A 62 -15.36 4.94 16.03
C ILE A 62 -14.02 5.26 15.34
N SER A 63 -13.04 4.38 15.49
CA SER A 63 -11.73 4.50 14.84
C SER A 63 -11.80 4.22 13.33
N PHE A 64 -12.88 3.61 12.83
CA PHE A 64 -13.05 3.29 11.42
C PHE A 64 -13.83 4.38 10.67
N PRO A 65 -13.47 4.68 9.41
CA PRO A 65 -12.33 4.12 8.68
C PRO A 65 -10.97 4.59 9.24
N LEU A 66 -9.98 3.69 9.22
CA LEU A 66 -8.62 4.04 9.62
C LEU A 66 -8.00 4.99 8.59
N LYS A 67 -7.23 5.98 9.06
CA LYS A 67 -6.42 6.83 8.15
C LYS A 67 -5.26 6.07 7.53
N TYR A 68 -4.68 5.14 8.29
CA TYR A 68 -3.57 4.32 7.82
C TYR A 68 -3.62 2.93 8.47
N LEU A 69 -3.48 1.90 7.64
CA LEU A 69 -3.35 0.53 8.07
C LEU A 69 -2.10 -0.08 7.42
N ARG A 70 -1.15 -0.52 8.25
CA ARG A 70 0.01 -1.32 7.82
C ARG A 70 -0.11 -2.75 8.32
N CYS A 71 -0.01 -3.70 7.41
CA CYS A 71 -0.02 -5.12 7.69
C CYS A 71 1.28 -5.72 7.16
N LYS A 72 1.93 -6.62 7.91
CA LYS A 72 3.15 -7.27 7.40
C LYS A 72 2.89 -8.11 6.14
N LEU A 73 1.74 -8.77 6.04
CA LEU A 73 1.38 -9.65 4.93
C LEU A 73 -0.09 -9.45 4.55
N ALA A 74 -0.41 -9.51 3.26
CA ALA A 74 -1.76 -9.51 2.73
C ALA A 74 -1.89 -10.49 1.56
N GLY A 75 -3.01 -11.21 1.51
CA GLY A 75 -3.38 -12.15 0.44
C GLY A 75 -4.91 -12.19 0.24
N LEU A 76 -5.42 -13.17 -0.50
CA LEU A 76 -6.84 -13.25 -0.91
C LEU A 76 -7.84 -13.12 0.25
N HIS A 77 -7.51 -13.70 1.41
CA HIS A 77 -8.35 -13.65 2.61
C HIS A 77 -8.45 -12.25 3.24
N THR A 78 -7.52 -11.34 2.91
CA THR A 78 -7.45 -10.00 3.50
C THR A 78 -8.10 -8.91 2.64
N TYR A 79 -8.07 -9.03 1.31
CA TYR A 79 -8.50 -7.97 0.40
C TYR A 79 -10.00 -7.64 0.45
N ASN A 80 -10.81 -8.59 0.89
CA ASN A 80 -12.25 -8.41 1.08
C ASN A 80 -12.62 -7.99 2.50
N HIS A 81 -11.65 -7.86 3.41
CA HIS A 81 -11.94 -7.50 4.79
C HIS A 81 -12.41 -6.03 4.91
N PRO A 82 -13.53 -5.73 5.59
CA PRO A 82 -14.08 -4.37 5.65
C PRO A 82 -13.09 -3.31 6.13
N VAL A 83 -12.30 -3.63 7.15
CA VAL A 83 -11.28 -2.70 7.68
C VAL A 83 -10.20 -2.41 6.65
N PHE A 84 -9.75 -3.43 5.92
CA PHE A 84 -8.76 -3.29 4.87
C PHE A 84 -9.29 -2.44 3.71
N ARG A 85 -10.54 -2.69 3.28
CA ARG A 85 -11.19 -1.93 2.21
C ARG A 85 -11.55 -0.50 2.60
N SER A 86 -11.86 -0.24 3.88
CA SER A 86 -12.27 1.08 4.35
C SER A 86 -11.11 2.02 4.67
N ALA A 87 -9.88 1.51 4.80
CA ALA A 87 -8.73 2.34 5.15
C ALA A 87 -8.42 3.37 4.05
N GLU A 88 -8.06 4.59 4.46
CA GLU A 88 -7.68 5.67 3.55
C GLU A 88 -6.30 5.43 2.91
N SER A 89 -5.40 4.76 3.63
CA SER A 89 -4.07 4.37 3.16
C SER A 89 -3.70 2.97 3.66
N LEU A 90 -3.10 2.18 2.77
CA LEU A 90 -2.66 0.81 3.04
C LEU A 90 -1.16 0.65 2.84
N SER A 91 -0.54 -0.22 3.65
CA SER A 91 0.87 -0.59 3.50
C SER A 91 1.04 -2.07 3.82
N PHE A 92 1.54 -2.88 2.89
CA PHE A 92 1.71 -4.33 3.10
C PHE A 92 2.68 -5.01 2.14
N ASN A 93 3.20 -6.18 2.52
CA ASN A 93 3.85 -7.11 1.59
C ASN A 93 2.83 -8.12 1.06
N ILE A 94 3.06 -8.62 -0.15
CA ILE A 94 2.26 -9.70 -0.75
C ILE A 94 2.74 -11.04 -0.20
N PHE A 95 1.80 -11.96 0.08
CA PHE A 95 2.11 -13.24 0.72
C PHE A 95 2.02 -14.45 -0.22
N GLU A 96 1.05 -14.49 -1.14
CA GLU A 96 0.71 -15.70 -1.92
C GLU A 96 1.28 -15.66 -3.34
N GLU A 97 1.37 -16.85 -3.95
CA GLU A 97 1.79 -17.01 -5.34
C GLU A 97 0.79 -16.35 -6.30
N GLN A 98 1.17 -15.18 -6.81
CA GLN A 98 0.88 -14.54 -8.12
C GLN A 98 -0.30 -15.08 -8.95
N SER A 99 -1.44 -15.34 -8.31
CA SER A 99 -2.61 -15.82 -9.03
C SER A 99 -3.27 -14.66 -9.75
N GLU A 100 -3.85 -14.93 -10.93
CA GLU A 100 -4.69 -13.95 -11.62
C GLU A 100 -5.80 -13.41 -10.70
N ALA A 101 -6.32 -14.25 -9.81
CA ALA A 101 -7.31 -13.87 -8.81
C ALA A 101 -6.80 -12.84 -7.79
N GLU A 102 -5.57 -13.00 -7.30
CA GLU A 102 -4.93 -12.05 -6.38
C GLU A 102 -4.71 -10.70 -7.06
N MET A 103 -4.20 -10.70 -8.29
CA MET A 103 -4.02 -9.48 -9.08
C MET A 103 -5.35 -8.75 -9.32
N ILE A 104 -6.41 -9.48 -9.67
CA ILE A 104 -7.77 -8.92 -9.80
C ILE A 104 -8.24 -8.30 -8.47
N CYS A 105 -8.00 -8.97 -7.34
CA CYS A 105 -8.37 -8.45 -6.03
C CYS A 105 -7.59 -7.16 -5.68
N LEU A 106 -6.28 -7.13 -5.89
CA LEU A 106 -5.43 -5.96 -5.69
C LEU A 106 -5.88 -4.77 -6.56
N HIS A 107 -6.26 -5.03 -7.81
CA HIS A 107 -6.80 -4.00 -8.70
C HIS A 107 -8.17 -3.49 -8.26
N LYS A 108 -8.97 -4.29 -7.55
CA LYS A 108 -10.30 -3.91 -7.03
C LYS A 108 -10.27 -3.28 -5.64
N LEU A 109 -9.08 -3.03 -5.08
CA LEU A 109 -8.97 -2.29 -3.82
C LEU A 109 -9.46 -0.85 -4.04
N PRO A 110 -10.37 -0.35 -3.16
CA PRO A 110 -10.94 0.99 -3.28
C PRO A 110 -10.01 2.06 -2.69
N CYS A 111 -8.96 1.65 -1.96
CA CYS A 111 -8.01 2.55 -1.34
C CYS A 111 -7.19 3.30 -2.41
N LYS A 112 -7.11 4.62 -2.25
CA LYS A 112 -6.37 5.49 -3.19
C LYS A 112 -4.87 5.47 -2.95
N THR A 113 -4.41 5.21 -1.73
CA THR A 113 -2.98 5.23 -1.42
C THR A 113 -2.54 3.87 -0.92
N ILE A 114 -1.78 3.15 -1.74
CA ILE A 114 -1.26 1.82 -1.40
C ILE A 114 0.26 1.83 -1.47
N SER A 115 0.91 1.31 -0.44
CA SER A 115 2.34 1.06 -0.41
C SER A 115 2.58 -0.45 -0.34
N PHE A 116 3.19 -0.99 -1.38
CA PHE A 116 3.70 -2.35 -1.40
C PHE A 116 5.10 -2.33 -0.81
N GLU A 117 5.27 -3.05 0.28
CA GLU A 117 6.54 -3.19 0.96
C GLU A 117 7.30 -4.43 0.42
N HIS A 118 8.61 -4.49 0.67
CA HIS A 118 9.53 -5.63 0.49
C HIS A 118 9.21 -6.64 -0.65
N TYR A 119 9.98 -6.60 -1.75
CA TYR A 119 9.94 -7.60 -2.83
C TYR A 119 8.58 -7.73 -3.52
N SER A 120 7.78 -6.67 -3.54
CA SER A 120 6.49 -6.71 -4.24
C SER A 120 6.61 -6.28 -5.71
N LEU A 121 7.72 -5.65 -6.10
CA LEU A 121 7.89 -5.10 -7.45
C LEU A 121 8.10 -6.20 -8.49
N ASP A 122 8.90 -7.21 -8.17
CA ASP A 122 9.11 -8.41 -8.99
C ASP A 122 7.94 -9.39 -8.94
N MET A 123 7.06 -9.27 -7.94
CA MET A 123 5.87 -10.12 -7.81
C MET A 123 4.67 -9.64 -8.62
N ILE A 124 4.63 -8.37 -9.03
CA ILE A 124 3.50 -7.77 -9.72
C ILE A 124 3.86 -7.60 -11.20
N ASP A 125 3.06 -8.22 -12.08
CA ASP A 125 3.09 -7.86 -13.50
C ASP A 125 2.51 -6.44 -13.69
N MET A 126 3.41 -5.48 -13.75
CA MET A 126 3.10 -4.05 -13.87
C MET A 126 2.47 -3.70 -15.21
N VAL A 127 2.85 -4.40 -16.28
CA VAL A 127 2.28 -4.21 -17.63
C VAL A 127 0.81 -4.61 -17.61
N SER A 128 0.52 -5.81 -17.09
CA SER A 128 -0.85 -6.30 -16.94
C SER A 128 -1.67 -5.41 -16.01
N MET A 129 -1.09 -4.91 -14.92
CA MET A 129 -1.74 -3.96 -14.03
C MET A 129 -2.12 -2.67 -14.75
N ILE A 130 -1.19 -2.04 -15.48
CA ILE A 130 -1.46 -0.80 -16.21
C ILE A 130 -2.52 -1.03 -17.29
N ARG A 131 -2.42 -2.13 -18.06
CA ARG A 131 -3.45 -2.49 -19.07
C ARG A 131 -4.82 -2.74 -18.45
N TYR A 132 -4.88 -3.33 -17.26
CA TYR A 132 -6.13 -3.47 -16.51
C TYR A 132 -6.70 -2.11 -16.14
N TRP A 133 -5.87 -1.20 -15.64
CA TRP A 133 -6.30 0.16 -15.29
C TRP A 133 -6.77 0.94 -16.51
N MET A 134 -6.19 0.73 -17.70
CA MET A 134 -6.70 1.33 -18.94
C MET A 134 -8.11 0.84 -19.30
N LYS A 135 -8.45 -0.41 -18.99
CA LYS A 135 -9.80 -0.97 -19.19
C LYS A 135 -10.77 -0.60 -18.06
N HIS A 136 -10.25 -0.42 -16.85
CA HIS A 136 -11.00 -0.12 -15.64
C HIS A 136 -10.34 1.06 -14.90
N PRO A 137 -10.53 2.30 -15.39
CA PRO A 137 -9.81 3.47 -14.90
C PRO A 137 -9.92 3.68 -13.41
N LYS A 138 -8.76 3.87 -12.78
CA LYS A 138 -8.66 4.31 -11.39
C LYS A 138 -8.98 5.79 -11.27
N GLU A 139 -9.53 6.18 -10.12
CA GLU A 139 -9.83 7.58 -9.84
C GLU A 139 -8.57 8.43 -9.79
N ILE A 140 -8.69 9.69 -10.21
CA ILE A 140 -7.65 10.71 -10.03
C ILE A 140 -7.24 10.78 -8.56
N GLY A 141 -5.92 10.86 -8.33
CA GLY A 141 -5.33 10.86 -7.00
C GLY A 141 -4.96 9.47 -6.48
N THR A 142 -5.36 8.38 -7.16
CA THR A 142 -4.88 7.03 -6.83
C THR A 142 -3.36 6.96 -7.01
N LYS A 143 -2.64 6.44 -6.03
CA LYS A 143 -1.18 6.35 -5.96
C LYS A 143 -0.77 4.99 -5.36
N TYR A 144 -0.06 4.21 -6.16
CA TYR A 144 0.60 2.98 -5.72
C TYR A 144 2.10 3.24 -5.61
N THR A 145 2.71 2.81 -4.51
CA THR A 145 4.13 2.96 -4.23
C THR A 145 4.72 1.59 -3.95
N PHE A 146 5.80 1.25 -4.63
CA PHE A 146 6.54 0.01 -4.44
C PHE A 146 7.87 0.36 -3.79
N VAL A 147 8.04 -0.07 -2.55
CA VAL A 147 9.24 0.21 -1.76
C VAL A 147 10.25 -0.90 -2.01
N GLU A 148 11.35 -0.56 -2.68
CA GLU A 148 12.31 -1.52 -3.19
C GLU A 148 13.75 -1.18 -2.78
N PHE A 149 14.49 -2.17 -2.29
CA PHE A 149 15.90 -2.03 -1.93
C PHE A 149 16.81 -2.14 -3.15
N ASP A 150 16.47 -2.98 -4.13
CA ASP A 150 17.22 -3.13 -5.37
C ASP A 150 16.90 -2.00 -6.35
N SER A 151 17.73 -0.97 -6.35
CA SER A 151 17.58 0.16 -7.27
C SER A 151 17.72 -0.25 -8.74
N LYS A 152 18.47 -1.32 -9.05
CA LYS A 152 18.59 -1.82 -10.42
C LYS A 152 17.29 -2.44 -10.89
N LEU A 153 16.57 -3.15 -10.02
CA LEU A 153 15.24 -3.68 -10.30
C LEU A 153 14.25 -2.55 -10.62
N VAL A 154 14.25 -1.49 -9.80
CA VAL A 154 13.44 -0.29 -10.05
C VAL A 154 13.74 0.33 -11.42
N TYR A 155 15.03 0.49 -11.73
CA TYR A 155 15.44 1.06 -13.01
C TYR A 155 15.04 0.17 -14.19
N SER A 156 15.25 -1.15 -14.09
CA SER A 156 14.88 -2.08 -15.16
C SER A 156 13.39 -2.10 -15.40
N GLU A 157 12.58 -2.05 -14.35
CA GLU A 157 11.12 -2.04 -14.47
C GLU A 157 10.62 -0.75 -15.14
N LEU A 158 11.18 0.41 -14.77
CA LEU A 158 10.88 1.67 -15.46
C LEU A 158 11.24 1.62 -16.95
N ILE A 159 12.38 1.05 -17.32
CA ILE A 159 12.79 0.90 -18.72
C ILE A 159 11.88 -0.08 -19.46
N HIS A 160 11.50 -1.18 -18.80
CA HIS A 160 10.58 -2.17 -19.37
C HIS A 160 9.23 -1.52 -19.69
N LEU A 161 8.59 -0.88 -18.71
CA LEU A 161 7.33 -0.16 -18.91
C LEU A 161 7.46 0.97 -19.93
N LYS A 162 8.57 1.71 -19.91
CA LYS A 162 8.83 2.74 -20.91
C LYS A 162 8.76 2.15 -22.32
N ARG A 163 9.38 1.00 -22.57
CA ARG A 163 9.35 0.33 -23.90
C ARG A 163 7.97 -0.21 -24.24
N GLU A 164 7.31 -0.89 -23.31
CA GLU A 164 6.00 -1.50 -23.53
C GLU A 164 4.90 -0.50 -23.92
N PHE A 165 4.99 0.75 -23.43
CA PHE A 165 4.01 1.79 -23.70
C PHE A 165 4.54 2.86 -24.67
N GLU A 166 5.49 2.52 -25.54
CA GLU A 166 6.17 3.51 -26.38
C GLU A 166 5.29 4.30 -27.33
N GLU A 167 4.25 3.67 -27.86
CA GLU A 167 3.37 4.28 -28.85
C GLU A 167 2.46 5.36 -28.26
N ILE A 168 2.19 5.29 -26.95
CA ILE A 168 1.19 6.13 -26.29
C ILE A 168 1.75 7.01 -25.17
N ARG A 169 2.98 6.75 -24.70
CA ARG A 169 3.56 7.49 -23.58
C ARG A 169 4.04 8.88 -23.97
N HIS A 170 4.15 9.75 -22.98
CA HIS A 170 4.84 11.03 -23.06
C HIS A 170 6.02 11.06 -22.10
N ASP A 171 7.24 11.14 -22.63
CA ASP A 171 8.46 11.18 -21.81
C ASP A 171 8.62 12.56 -21.14
N LEU A 172 8.97 12.55 -19.85
CA LEU A 172 9.34 13.74 -19.10
C LEU A 172 10.84 13.73 -18.80
N GLU A 173 11.37 14.85 -18.29
CA GLU A 173 12.70 14.87 -17.70
C GLU A 173 12.79 13.84 -16.57
N GLY A 174 13.86 13.06 -16.53
CA GLY A 174 14.03 11.98 -15.56
C GLY A 174 14.09 12.46 -14.11
N THR A 175 14.08 11.51 -13.19
CA THR A 175 14.19 11.74 -11.75
C THR A 175 15.53 11.27 -11.24
N THR A 176 16.22 12.10 -10.47
CA THR A 176 17.44 11.68 -9.78
C THR A 176 17.08 10.75 -8.62
N VAL A 177 17.61 9.52 -8.66
CA VAL A 177 17.46 8.51 -7.60
C VAL A 177 18.85 7.98 -7.29
N LYS A 178 19.31 8.14 -6.04
CA LYS A 178 20.64 7.73 -5.60
C LYS A 178 21.80 8.25 -6.49
N GLY A 179 21.62 9.43 -7.07
CA GLY A 179 22.60 10.08 -7.96
C GLY A 179 22.51 9.70 -9.44
N ASP A 180 21.66 8.73 -9.79
CA ASP A 180 21.43 8.25 -11.15
C ASP A 180 20.13 8.83 -11.73
N ASN A 181 20.07 9.00 -13.05
CA ASN A 181 18.88 9.53 -13.73
C ASN A 181 17.92 8.41 -14.15
N TYR A 182 16.73 8.37 -13.53
CA TYR A 182 15.71 7.35 -13.76
C TYR A 182 14.64 7.86 -14.73
N PRO A 183 14.08 7.00 -15.60
CA PRO A 183 13.01 7.40 -16.51
C PRO A 183 11.77 7.89 -15.75
N ARG A 184 11.15 8.93 -16.30
CA ARG A 184 9.85 9.45 -15.87
C ARG A 184 8.98 9.72 -17.09
N PHE A 185 7.73 9.29 -17.05
CA PHE A 185 6.84 9.42 -18.20
C PHE A 185 5.37 9.39 -17.77
N LEU A 186 4.51 9.80 -18.69
CA LEU A 186 3.06 9.75 -18.57
C LEU A 186 2.50 8.70 -19.54
N ILE A 187 1.47 7.96 -19.12
CA ILE A 187 0.68 7.07 -19.98
C ILE A 187 -0.78 7.55 -19.93
N PRO A 188 -1.42 7.88 -21.06
CA PRO A 188 -2.84 8.21 -21.10
C PRO A 188 -3.70 7.08 -20.53
N LEU A 189 -4.61 7.41 -19.61
CA LEU A 189 -5.53 6.44 -18.99
C LEU A 189 -6.96 6.65 -19.47
N THR A 190 -7.41 7.91 -19.47
CA THR A 190 -8.70 8.37 -19.99
C THR A 190 -8.51 9.74 -20.62
N PRO A 191 -9.50 10.31 -21.33
CA PRO A 191 -9.40 11.67 -21.87
C PRO A 191 -9.14 12.75 -20.81
N THR A 192 -9.40 12.48 -19.53
CA THR A 192 -9.25 13.45 -18.43
C THR A 192 -8.16 13.05 -17.43
N SER A 193 -7.46 11.93 -17.62
CA SER A 193 -6.48 11.45 -16.65
C SER A 193 -5.32 10.68 -17.28
N THR A 194 -4.13 10.83 -16.71
CA THR A 194 -2.92 10.09 -17.07
C THR A 194 -2.34 9.35 -15.88
N LEU A 195 -1.59 8.30 -16.16
CA LEU A 195 -0.69 7.66 -15.21
C LEU A 195 0.67 8.30 -15.27
N HIS A 196 1.12 8.83 -14.15
CA HIS A 196 2.47 9.32 -13.95
C HIS A 196 3.32 8.21 -13.31
N VAL A 197 4.35 7.77 -14.04
CA VAL A 197 5.24 6.67 -13.65
C VAL A 197 6.65 7.22 -13.45
N TYR A 198 7.22 7.01 -12.27
CA TYR A 198 8.53 7.53 -11.89
C TYR A 198 9.10 6.83 -10.65
N ALA A 199 10.36 7.13 -10.30
CA ALA A 199 10.95 6.74 -9.03
C ALA A 199 11.51 7.94 -8.27
N ILE A 200 11.59 7.82 -6.95
CA ILE A 200 12.26 8.79 -6.07
C ILE A 200 13.03 8.05 -4.97
N ASP A 201 13.98 8.74 -4.35
CA ASP A 201 14.60 8.25 -3.12
C ASP A 201 13.55 8.04 -2.01
N ASN A 202 13.75 7.00 -1.21
CA ASN A 202 13.01 6.81 0.02
C ASN A 202 13.73 7.55 1.17
N ASN A 203 13.01 7.85 2.24
CA ASN A 203 13.60 8.37 3.48
C ASN A 203 14.61 7.40 4.10
N GLU A 204 14.45 6.10 3.87
CA GLU A 204 15.46 5.09 4.22
C GLU A 204 16.52 5.02 3.10
N PRO A 205 17.80 5.30 3.38
CA PRO A 205 18.84 5.50 2.35
C PRO A 205 19.03 4.34 1.36
N HIS A 206 18.71 3.12 1.79
CA HIS A 206 18.87 1.93 0.97
C HIS A 206 17.65 1.63 0.11
N LEU A 207 16.52 2.29 0.35
CA LEU A 207 15.26 2.03 -0.35
C LEU A 207 15.00 3.11 -1.41
N SER A 208 14.26 2.71 -2.43
CA SER A 208 13.78 3.57 -3.50
C SER A 208 12.27 3.35 -3.63
N ASN A 209 11.54 4.38 -4.01
CA ASN A 209 10.11 4.30 -4.23
C ASN A 209 9.83 4.34 -5.72
N PHE A 210 9.38 3.22 -6.28
CA PHE A 210 8.75 3.19 -7.61
C PHE A 210 7.28 3.60 -7.45
N ILE A 211 6.81 4.56 -8.25
CA ILE A 211 5.49 5.18 -8.06
C ILE A 211 4.70 5.16 -9.37
N ILE A 212 3.42 4.75 -9.25
CA ILE A 212 2.40 4.96 -10.26
C ILE A 212 1.28 5.79 -9.65
N LYS A 213 0.96 6.92 -10.26
CA LYS A 213 -0.06 7.84 -9.78
C LYS A 213 -0.99 8.29 -10.89
N VAL A 214 -2.30 8.23 -10.66
CA VAL A 214 -3.30 8.82 -11.54
C VAL A 214 -3.37 10.33 -11.27
N ILE A 215 -3.13 11.13 -12.29
CA ILE A 215 -3.22 12.59 -12.25
C ILE A 215 -4.22 13.09 -13.32
N PRO A 216 -4.77 14.31 -13.19
CA PRO A 216 -5.55 14.91 -14.25
C PRO A 216 -4.71 15.05 -15.53
N GLU A 217 -5.32 14.85 -16.69
CA GLU A 217 -4.74 15.27 -17.96
C GLU A 217 -4.55 16.79 -17.94
N SER A 218 -3.42 17.28 -18.43
CA SER A 218 -3.11 18.71 -18.42
C SER A 218 -4.11 19.45 -19.33
N GLY A 219 -5.16 20.02 -18.73
CA GLY A 219 -6.30 20.63 -19.41
C GLY A 219 -7.66 20.29 -18.81
N ALA A 220 -7.75 19.27 -17.94
CA ALA A 220 -8.95 19.00 -17.16
C ALA A 220 -9.03 19.94 -15.95
N GLU A 221 -9.67 21.10 -16.11
CA GLU A 221 -10.10 21.91 -14.97
C GLU A 221 -10.93 21.06 -14.02
N LEU A 222 -10.49 20.93 -12.77
CA LEU A 222 -11.32 20.39 -11.71
C LEU A 222 -12.50 21.37 -11.52
N PRO A 223 -13.78 20.92 -11.53
CA PRO A 223 -14.88 21.80 -11.18
C PRO A 223 -14.66 22.34 -9.76
N GLY A 224 -14.53 23.66 -9.69
CA GLY A 224 -13.80 24.35 -8.63
C GLY A 224 -14.42 24.30 -7.23
N THR A 225 -13.53 24.31 -6.24
CA THR A 225 -13.79 24.98 -4.97
C THR A 225 -13.13 26.35 -5.02
N TYR A 226 -13.87 27.35 -5.51
CA TYR A 226 -13.49 28.76 -5.37
C TYR A 226 -13.52 29.13 -3.88
N GLY A 227 -12.36 29.05 -3.22
CA GLY A 227 -12.08 29.83 -2.03
C GLY A 227 -11.56 31.20 -2.46
N ARG A 228 -12.46 32.19 -2.60
CA ARG A 228 -12.07 33.59 -2.74
C ARG A 228 -11.35 34.01 -1.45
N SER A 229 -10.04 34.26 -1.53
CA SER A 229 -9.36 35.13 -0.56
C SER A 229 -9.57 36.58 -0.99
N ILE A 230 -10.44 37.27 -0.26
CA ILE A 230 -10.47 38.73 -0.23
C ILE A 230 -9.28 39.17 0.62
N VAL A 231 -8.41 39.99 0.03
CA VAL A 231 -7.38 40.74 0.74
C VAL A 231 -8.07 41.91 1.45
N ILE A 232 -7.85 42.03 2.76
CA ILE A 232 -7.88 43.30 3.48
C ILE A 232 -6.47 43.49 4.04
#